data_AF-A0AAV8VE76-F1
#
_entry.id   AF-A0AAV8VE76-F1
#
_cell.length_a   1.000
_cell.length_b   1.000
_cell.length_c   1.000
_cell.angle_alpha   90.00
_cell.angle_beta   90.00
_cell.angle_gamma   90.00
#
_symmetry.space_group_name_H-M   'P 1'
#
loop_
_entity.id
_entity.type
_entity.pdbx_description
1 polymer ?
#
loop_
_entity_poly.entity_id
_entity_poly.type
_entity_poly.pdbx_seq_one_letter_code
_entity_poly.pdbx_strand_id
1 'polypeptide(L)'
;MPESWRAHKIAGVDWLRGFRQRNSDLSLRRPELCSLARATAFHRVRYNGQDISVCPKAFQNLHGITKSRLERLQQHLPLGNATPPIDRRGLHQDRANKLPVEITAQIREHILSFPKYK
;
A
#
# COMPACT_ATOMS: atom_id res chain seq x y z
N MET A 1 20.93 3.54 32.64
CA MET A 1 20.03 4.04 31.57
C MET A 1 20.09 5.57 31.62
N PRO A 2 20.34 6.28 30.49
CA PRO A 2 20.58 7.74 30.52
C PRO A 2 19.36 8.54 30.96
N GLU A 3 19.61 9.67 31.61
CA GLU A 3 18.57 10.57 32.13
C GLU A 3 17.76 11.24 31.01
N SER A 4 18.42 11.51 29.88
CA SER A 4 17.81 11.99 28.64
C SER A 4 16.68 11.10 28.13
N TRP A 5 16.78 9.77 28.30
CA TRP A 5 15.68 8.86 27.96
C TRP A 5 14.47 9.07 28.86
N ARG A 6 14.68 9.26 30.17
CA ARG A 6 13.57 9.43 31.12
C ARG A 6 12.76 10.69 30.82
N ALA A 7 13.43 11.78 30.47
CA ALA A 7 12.78 13.05 30.16
C ALA A 7 12.11 13.05 28.78
N HIS A 8 12.77 12.51 27.74
CA HIS A 8 12.28 12.64 26.36
C HIS A 8 11.52 11.40 25.87
N LYS A 9 11.56 10.30 26.64
CA LYS A 9 11.03 8.97 26.29
C LYS A 9 11.52 8.43 24.94
N ILE A 10 12.72 8.85 24.52
CA ILE A 10 13.36 8.41 23.27
C ILE A 10 14.84 8.06 23.49
N ALA A 11 15.34 7.18 22.63
CA ALA A 11 16.75 6.79 22.59
C ALA A 11 17.63 7.94 22.07
N GLY A 12 18.48 8.50 22.94
CA GLY A 12 19.50 9.48 22.56
C GLY A 12 20.84 8.86 22.16
N VAL A 13 21.79 9.73 21.79
CA VAL A 13 23.17 9.36 21.44
C VAL A 13 23.86 8.59 22.57
N ASP A 14 23.63 8.96 23.83
CA ASP A 14 24.23 8.31 25.00
C ASP A 14 23.76 6.86 25.15
N TRP A 15 22.47 6.63 24.90
CA TRP A 15 21.90 5.30 24.92
C TRP A 15 22.51 4.44 23.81
N LEU A 16 22.63 4.99 22.60
CA LEU A 16 23.23 4.29 21.45
C LEU A 16 24.69 3.93 21.70
N ARG A 17 25.49 4.86 22.25
CA ARG A 17 26.89 4.59 22.61
C ARG A 17 27.00 3.45 23.62
N GLY A 18 26.21 3.49 24.70
CA GLY A 18 26.19 2.43 25.70
C GLY A 18 25.69 1.11 25.14
N PHE A 19 24.69 1.12 24.26
CA PHE A 19 24.19 -0.07 23.58
C PHE A 19 25.27 -0.73 22.73
N ARG A 20 26.03 0.06 21.96
CA ARG A 20 27.12 -0.43 21.11
C ARG A 20 28.31 -0.97 21.90
N GLN A 21 28.59 -0.39 23.08
CA GLN A 21 29.60 -0.93 23.99
C GLN A 21 29.20 -2.29 24.56
N ARG A 22 27.92 -2.49 24.90
CA ARG A 22 27.42 -3.76 25.46
C ARG A 22 27.26 -4.86 24.41
N ASN A 23 27.10 -4.49 23.14
CA ASN A 23 26.90 -5.42 22.03
C ASN A 23 27.96 -5.17 20.97
N SER A 24 29.21 -5.54 21.29
CA SER A 24 30.36 -5.35 20.41
C SER A 24 30.40 -6.31 19.21
N ASP A 25 29.62 -7.39 19.27
CA ASP A 25 29.44 -8.40 18.22
C ASP A 25 28.40 -8.00 17.15
N LEU A 26 27.60 -6.97 17.41
CA LEU A 26 26.60 -6.47 16.47
C LEU A 26 27.27 -5.77 15.27
N SER A 27 27.16 -6.42 14.11
CA SER A 27 27.43 -5.81 12.81
C SER A 27 26.31 -4.82 12.44
N LEU A 28 26.59 -3.52 12.57
CA LEU A 28 25.74 -2.49 11.99
C LEU A 28 26.02 -2.43 10.48
N ARG A 29 25.04 -2.82 9.67
CA ARG A 29 25.15 -2.70 8.21
C ARG A 29 25.31 -1.22 7.84
N ARG A 30 26.22 -0.94 6.91
CA ARG A 30 26.24 0.38 6.24
C ARG A 30 24.85 0.58 5.62
N PRO A 31 24.21 1.73 5.84
CA PRO A 31 23.02 2.06 5.08
C PRO A 31 23.40 2.03 3.59
N GLU A 32 22.59 1.34 2.80
CA GLU A 32 22.67 1.35 1.34
C GLU A 32 22.77 2.80 0.84
N LEU A 33 23.66 3.06 -0.12
CA LEU A 33 23.80 4.38 -0.72
C LEU A 33 22.44 4.84 -1.25
N CYS A 34 21.90 5.87 -0.59
CA CYS A 34 20.66 6.48 -0.98
C CYS A 34 21.00 7.65 -1.91
N SER A 35 20.51 7.63 -3.15
CA SER A 35 20.68 8.79 -4.04
C SER A 35 20.05 10.03 -3.37
N LEU A 36 20.61 11.22 -3.61
CA LEU A 36 20.06 12.47 -3.06
C LEU A 36 18.57 12.59 -3.39
N ALA A 37 18.17 12.26 -4.62
CA ALA A 37 16.77 12.21 -5.04
C ALA A 37 15.90 11.25 -4.23
N ARG A 38 16.42 10.12 -3.72
CA ARG A 38 15.67 9.23 -2.79
C ARG A 38 15.63 9.79 -1.37
N ALA A 39 16.68 10.49 -0.94
CA ALA A 39 16.75 11.11 0.38
C ALA A 39 15.85 12.36 0.48
N THR A 40 15.69 13.09 -0.63
CA THR A 40 14.84 14.29 -0.73
C THR A 40 13.45 14.01 -1.29
N ALA A 41 13.21 12.82 -1.85
CA ALA A 41 11.86 12.40 -2.20
C ALA A 41 11.06 12.24 -0.91
N PHE A 42 10.15 13.17 -0.68
CA PHE A 42 9.24 13.16 0.45
C PHE A 42 7.83 12.88 -0.05
N HIS A 43 7.22 11.84 0.50
CA HIS A 43 5.84 11.47 0.22
C HIS A 43 4.95 12.05 1.32
N ARG A 44 3.89 12.77 0.94
CA ARG A 44 2.92 13.28 1.92
C ARG A 44 1.86 12.22 2.18
N VAL A 45 1.70 11.82 3.43
CA VAL A 45 0.69 10.87 3.89
C VAL A 45 -0.17 11.57 4.92
N ARG A 46 -1.49 11.45 4.79
CA ARG A 46 -2.43 11.95 5.80
C ARG A 46 -2.59 10.93 6.90
N TYR A 47 -2.31 11.34 8.13
CA TYR A 47 -2.50 10.53 9.34
C TYR A 47 -3.25 11.37 10.37
N ASN A 48 -4.41 10.89 10.83
CA ASN A 48 -5.28 11.59 11.79
C ASN A 48 -5.56 13.07 11.44
N GLY A 49 -5.76 13.36 10.15
CA GLY A 49 -6.03 14.71 9.65
C GLY A 49 -4.80 15.61 9.47
N GLN A 50 -3.60 15.14 9.80
CA GLN A 50 -2.34 15.87 9.57
C GLN A 50 -1.57 15.28 8.39
N ASP A 51 -0.99 16.15 7.57
CA ASP A 51 -0.13 15.74 6.46
C ASP A 51 1.31 15.57 6.96
N ILE A 52 1.78 14.33 7.00
CA ILE A 52 3.12 13.95 7.46
C ILE A 52 3.99 13.63 6.24
N SER A 53 5.21 14.14 6.25
CA SER A 53 6.22 13.82 5.24
C SER A 53 6.97 12.54 5.62
N VAL A 54 6.99 11.55 4.73
CA VAL A 54 7.66 10.26 4.94
C VAL A 54 8.58 9.91 3.78
N CYS A 55 9.64 9.14 4.07
CA CYS A 55 10.48 8.57 3.03
C CYS A 55 9.70 7.50 2.25
N PRO A 56 9.56 7.62 0.91
CA PRO A 56 8.78 6.69 0.10
C PRO A 56 9.39 5.29 0.08
N LYS A 57 10.72 5.16 0.18
CA LYS A 57 11.38 3.85 0.18
C LYS A 57 11.19 3.11 1.51
N ALA A 58 11.30 3.82 2.63
CA ALA A 58 11.02 3.27 3.95
C ALA A 58 9.55 2.83 4.05
N PHE A 59 8.62 3.67 3.56
CA PHE A 59 7.20 3.35 3.53
C PHE A 59 6.90 2.09 2.71
N GLN A 60 7.47 1.99 1.50
CA GLN A 60 7.33 0.79 0.65
C GLN A 60 7.85 -0.48 1.34
N ASN A 61 9.01 -0.41 1.99
CA ASN A 61 9.62 -1.56 2.64
C ASN A 61 8.85 -2.01 3.89
N LEU A 62 8.41 -1.07 4.73
CA LEU A 62 7.67 -1.36 5.97
C LEU A 62 6.29 -1.95 5.68
N HIS A 63 5.59 -1.43 4.66
CA HIS A 63 4.24 -1.89 4.33
C HIS A 63 4.20 -2.98 3.25
N GLY A 64 5.36 -3.34 2.66
CA GLY A 64 5.43 -4.36 1.59
C GLY A 64 4.69 -3.93 0.31
N ILE A 65 4.66 -2.64 0.00
CA ILE A 65 3.91 -2.07 -1.13
C ILE A 65 4.88 -1.59 -2.20
N THR A 66 4.63 -1.95 -3.47
CA THR A 66 5.39 -1.44 -4.61
C THR A 66 5.09 0.04 -4.87
N LYS A 67 6.07 0.80 -5.40
CA LYS A 67 5.91 2.20 -5.80
C LYS A 67 4.66 2.46 -6.65
N SER A 68 4.41 1.66 -7.70
CA SER A 68 3.26 1.84 -8.58
C SER A 68 1.92 1.66 -7.86
N ARG A 69 1.85 0.72 -6.92
CA ARG A 69 0.67 0.53 -6.07
C ARG A 69 0.49 1.72 -5.13
N LEU A 70 1.58 2.26 -4.56
CA LEU A 70 1.54 3.45 -3.70
C LEU A 70 1.03 4.69 -4.46
N GLU A 71 1.54 4.95 -5.65
CA GLU A 71 1.11 6.08 -6.50
C GLU A 71 -0.37 5.97 -6.86
N ARG A 72 -0.83 4.76 -7.19
CA ARG A 72 -2.24 4.49 -7.48
C ARG A 72 -3.13 4.71 -6.26
N LEU A 73 -2.69 4.31 -5.07
CA LEU A 73 -3.41 4.56 -3.82
C LEU A 73 -3.53 6.06 -3.54
N GLN A 74 -2.47 6.85 -3.81
CA GLN A 74 -2.55 8.31 -3.67
C GLN A 74 -3.53 8.95 -4.65
N GLN A 75 -3.51 8.53 -5.92
CA GLN A 75 -4.43 9.05 -6.94
C GLN A 75 -5.89 8.79 -6.59
N HIS A 76 -6.16 7.71 -5.86
CA HIS A 76 -7.52 7.31 -5.45
C HIS A 76 -7.81 7.62 -3.98
N LEU A 77 -6.92 8.30 -3.26
CA LEU A 77 -7.20 8.81 -1.92
C LEU A 77 -7.99 10.12 -2.09
N PRO A 78 -9.27 10.16 -1.69
CA PRO A 78 -10.08 11.35 -1.94
C PRO A 78 -9.71 12.49 -0.98
N LEU A 79 -9.58 13.71 -1.53
CA LEU A 79 -9.68 14.95 -0.77
C LEU A 79 -11.15 15.16 -0.39
N GLY A 80 -11.64 14.46 0.63
CA GLY A 80 -13.01 14.67 1.15
C GLY A 80 -13.87 13.41 1.14
N ASN A 81 -14.48 13.02 0.01
CA ASN A 81 -15.54 12.00 0.04
C ASN A 81 -15.05 10.61 -0.36
N ALA A 82 -15.11 9.70 0.61
CA ALA A 82 -14.53 8.37 0.61
C ALA A 82 -15.40 7.35 -0.13
N THR A 83 -15.12 7.11 -1.40
CA THR A 83 -15.40 5.79 -1.98
C THR A 83 -14.32 5.45 -3.00
N PRO A 84 -13.62 4.31 -2.85
CA PRO A 84 -12.74 3.81 -3.89
C PRO A 84 -13.47 3.75 -5.25
N PRO A 85 -12.76 3.85 -6.39
CA PRO A 85 -13.37 3.65 -7.70
C PRO A 85 -14.15 2.34 -7.73
N ILE A 86 -15.32 2.35 -8.39
CA ILE A 86 -16.14 1.14 -8.58
C ILE A 86 -15.26 0.02 -9.13
N ASP A 87 -15.31 -1.14 -8.45
CA ASP A 87 -14.59 -2.34 -8.85
C ASP A 87 -14.99 -2.74 -10.29
N ARG A 88 -13.98 -2.88 -11.16
CA ARG A 88 -14.16 -3.24 -12.57
C ARG A 88 -13.79 -4.69 -12.87
N ARG A 89 -13.50 -5.50 -11.84
CA ARG A 89 -13.28 -6.95 -12.03
C ARG A 89 -14.48 -7.55 -12.75
N GLY A 90 -14.21 -8.43 -13.72
CA GLY A 90 -15.25 -9.08 -14.50
C GLY A 90 -15.93 -8.19 -15.57
N LEU A 91 -15.63 -6.89 -15.65
CA LEU A 91 -16.19 -6.01 -16.70
C LEU A 91 -15.33 -5.96 -17.99
N HIS A 92 -14.40 -6.91 -18.14
CA HIS A 92 -13.60 -7.02 -19.38
C HIS A 92 -14.51 -7.42 -20.55
N GLN A 93 -14.46 -6.63 -21.63
CA GLN A 93 -15.21 -6.89 -22.85
C GLN A 93 -14.64 -8.08 -23.62
N ASP A 94 -13.31 -8.24 -23.56
CA ASP A 94 -12.56 -9.28 -24.24
C ASP A 94 -12.57 -10.56 -23.39
N ARG A 95 -13.70 -11.25 -23.41
CA ARG A 95 -13.77 -12.62 -22.90
C ARG A 95 -13.58 -13.55 -24.09
N ALA A 96 -12.42 -14.19 -24.16
CA ALA A 96 -12.12 -15.15 -25.24
C ALA A 96 -13.19 -16.25 -25.37
N ASN A 97 -13.81 -16.63 -24.25
CA ASN A 97 -14.88 -17.63 -24.20
C ASN A 97 -16.28 -17.00 -24.21
N LYS A 98 -16.45 -15.79 -24.77
CA LYS A 98 -17.76 -15.16 -24.91
C LYS A 98 -18.54 -15.89 -26.00
N LEU A 99 -19.65 -16.52 -25.62
CA LEU A 99 -20.55 -17.12 -26.59
C LEU A 99 -21.15 -16.05 -27.52
N PRO A 100 -21.35 -16.36 -28.81
CA PRO A 100 -22.11 -15.49 -29.70
C PRO A 100 -23.48 -15.13 -29.12
N VAL A 101 -24.00 -13.96 -29.51
CA VAL A 101 -25.27 -13.44 -29.01
C VAL A 101 -26.42 -14.40 -29.35
N GLU A 102 -26.34 -15.04 -30.51
CA GLU A 102 -27.30 -15.97 -31.07
C GLU A 102 -27.43 -17.21 -30.18
N ILE A 103 -26.29 -17.82 -29.81
CA ILE A 103 -26.26 -18.98 -28.91
C ILE A 103 -26.80 -18.61 -27.53
N THR A 104 -26.47 -17.41 -27.05
CA THR A 104 -26.98 -16.90 -25.78
C THR A 104 -28.49 -16.73 -25.80
N ALA A 105 -29.06 -16.29 -26.92
CA ALA A 105 -30.50 -16.14 -27.10
C ALA A 105 -31.20 -17.51 -27.12
N GLN A 106 -30.67 -18.48 -27.87
CA GLN A 106 -31.19 -19.85 -27.93
C GLN A 106 -31.22 -20.52 -26.54
N ILE A 107 -30.15 -20.37 -25.76
CA ILE A 107 -30.09 -20.90 -24.39
C ILE A 107 -31.18 -20.26 -23.52
N ARG A 108 -31.38 -18.94 -23.63
CA ARG A 108 -32.43 -18.23 -22.86
C ARG A 108 -33.82 -18.70 -23.23
N GLU A 109 -34.13 -18.83 -24.52
CA GLU A 109 -35.43 -19.32 -24.99
C GLU A 109 -35.70 -20.74 -24.52
N HIS A 110 -34.71 -21.62 -24.60
CA HIS A 110 -34.82 -22.98 -24.09
C HIS A 110 -35.12 -23.02 -22.59
N ILE A 111 -34.39 -22.23 -21.78
CA ILE A 111 -34.65 -22.13 -20.33
C ILE A 111 -36.08 -21.65 -20.05
N LEU A 112 -36.60 -20.70 -20.85
CA LEU A 112 -37.95 -20.17 -20.70
C LEU A 112 -39.05 -21.12 -21.19
N SER A 113 -38.71 -22.08 -22.06
CA SER A 113 -39.65 -23.10 -22.54
C SER A 113 -40.07 -24.08 -21.45
N PHE A 114 -39.28 -24.21 -20.38
CA PHE A 114 -39.64 -25.10 -19.27
C PHE A 114 -40.78 -24.50 -18.44
N PRO A 115 -41.86 -25.27 -18.18
CA PRO A 115 -42.95 -24.81 -17.34
C PRO A 115 -42.44 -24.51 -15.93
N LYS A 116 -42.73 -23.32 -15.43
CA LYS A 116 -42.47 -22.97 -14.04
C LYS A 116 -43.50 -23.69 -13.17
N TYR A 117 -43.04 -24.35 -12.12
CA TYR A 117 -43.94 -24.92 -11.12
C TYR A 117 -44.82 -23.79 -10.55
N LYS A 118 -46.14 -24.01 -10.53
CA LYS A 118 -47.12 -23.11 -9.90
C LYS A 118 -47.11 -23.28 -8.39
#